data_AF-A0A813BZZ4-F1
#
_entry.id   AF-A0A813BZZ4-F1
#
_cell.length_a   1.000
_cell.length_b   1.000
_cell.length_c   1.000
_cell.angle_alpha   90.00
_cell.angle_beta   90.00
_cell.angle_gamma   90.00
#
_symmetry.space_group_name_H-M   'P 1'
#
loop_
_entity.id
_entity.type
_entity.pdbx_description
1 polymer ?
#
loop_
_entity_poly.entity_id
_entity_poly.type
_entity_poly.pdbx_seq_one_letter_code
_entity_poly.pdbx_strand_id
1 'polypeptide(L)'
;MAACPPARFSRFVAGLRFEQLLEFDEGDVGLGGGIQIREPANLNPTSDDIILRFGGTSSPDMQWPEEELETDRYARIKFLLAQLNKKPDKHRTGADSATSGGFTDS
;
A
#
# COMPACT_ATOMS: atom_id res chain seq x y z
N MET A 1 6.36 37.32 -0.91
CA MET A 1 6.55 36.27 -1.95
C MET A 1 6.42 36.93 -3.31
N ALA A 2 7.41 36.80 -4.19
CA ALA A 2 7.32 37.38 -5.53
C ALA A 2 6.33 36.56 -6.39
N ALA A 3 5.34 37.21 -6.99
CA ALA A 3 4.39 36.55 -7.88
C ALA A 3 5.07 36.18 -9.21
N CYS A 4 4.86 34.95 -9.69
CA CYS A 4 5.33 34.51 -10.99
C CYS A 4 4.42 35.09 -12.09
N PRO A 5 4.95 35.75 -13.14
CA PRO A 5 4.13 36.17 -14.27
C PRO A 5 3.40 34.98 -14.90
N PRO A 6 2.10 35.09 -15.23
CA PRO A 6 1.30 33.98 -15.76
C PRO A 6 1.94 33.31 -16.98
N ALA A 7 2.47 34.10 -17.92
CA ALA A 7 3.15 33.58 -19.12
C ALA A 7 4.34 32.67 -18.81
N ARG A 8 5.10 32.98 -17.74
CA ARG A 8 6.25 32.17 -17.32
C ARG A 8 5.80 30.86 -16.71
N PHE A 9 4.72 30.89 -15.94
CA PHE A 9 4.13 29.68 -15.36
C PHE A 9 3.51 28.78 -16.43
N SER A 10 2.72 29.32 -17.36
CA SER A 10 2.14 28.56 -18.48
C SER A 10 3.22 27.92 -19.35
N ARG A 11 4.31 28.63 -19.65
CA ARG A 11 5.44 28.07 -20.40
C ARG A 11 6.15 26.94 -19.64
N PHE A 12 6.27 27.07 -18.32
CA PHE A 12 6.81 26.00 -17.48
C PHE A 12 5.93 24.76 -17.53
N VAL A 13 4.62 24.90 -17.33
CA VAL A 13 3.65 23.79 -17.39
C VAL A 13 3.67 23.11 -18.77
N ALA A 14 3.67 23.88 -19.85
CA ALA A 14 3.79 23.35 -21.20
C ALA A 14 5.10 22.58 -21.43
N GLY A 15 6.19 23.03 -20.78
CA GLY A 15 7.49 22.36 -20.83
C GLY A 15 7.52 20.99 -20.14
N LEU A 16 6.59 20.69 -19.23
CA LEU A 16 6.50 19.40 -18.55
C LEU A 16 5.91 18.30 -19.43
N ARG A 17 5.28 18.65 -20.56
CA ARG A 17 4.72 17.71 -21.55
C ARG A 17 3.75 16.68 -20.97
N PHE A 18 2.95 17.08 -19.98
CA PHE A 18 1.93 16.21 -19.39
C PHE A 18 0.85 15.74 -20.37
N GLU A 19 0.68 16.39 -21.52
CA GLU A 19 -0.25 15.90 -22.55
C GLU A 19 0.34 14.79 -23.41
N GLN A 20 1.64 14.53 -23.31
CA GLN A 20 2.29 13.44 -24.04
C GLN A 20 2.01 12.11 -23.33
N LEU A 21 1.59 11.11 -24.10
CA LEU A 21 1.41 9.75 -23.61
C LEU A 21 2.77 9.18 -23.20
N LEU A 22 2.81 8.53 -22.03
CA LEU A 22 4.02 7.90 -21.53
C LEU A 22 4.23 6.53 -22.19
N GLU A 23 5.47 6.18 -22.51
CA GLU A 23 5.84 4.84 -22.97
C GLU A 23 6.32 4.03 -21.77
N PHE A 24 5.69 2.88 -21.52
CA PHE A 24 6.07 1.98 -20.43
C PHE A 24 7.13 0.97 -20.86
N ASP A 25 7.04 0.47 -22.09
CA ASP A 25 8.00 -0.42 -22.75
C ASP A 25 7.91 -0.24 -24.29
N GLU A 26 8.85 -0.81 -25.04
CA GLU A 26 8.92 -0.63 -26.50
C GLU A 26 7.60 -1.05 -27.18
N GLY A 27 6.87 -0.06 -27.68
CA GLY A 27 5.59 -0.25 -28.36
C GLY A 27 4.34 -0.21 -27.48
N ASP A 28 4.46 0.04 -26.17
CA ASP A 28 3.32 0.22 -25.27
C ASP A 28 3.01 1.71 -25.05
N VAL A 29 1.73 2.09 -25.24
CA VAL A 29 1.25 3.47 -25.11
C VAL A 29 0.46 3.59 -23.81
N GLY A 30 1.10 4.25 -22.84
CA GLY A 30 0.55 4.51 -21.51
C GLY A 30 -0.27 5.78 -21.40
N LEU A 31 -0.63 6.09 -20.16
CA LEU A 31 -1.43 7.27 -19.82
C LEU A 31 -0.60 8.56 -19.91
N GLY A 32 -1.22 9.65 -20.35
CA GLY A 32 -0.67 11.00 -20.19
C GLY A 32 -0.74 11.48 -18.74
N GLY A 33 -0.11 12.62 -18.46
CA GLY A 33 -0.18 13.30 -17.17
C GLY A 33 0.84 12.83 -16.14
N GLY A 34 1.71 11.88 -16.48
CA GLY A 34 2.75 11.37 -15.58
C GLY A 34 4.15 11.91 -15.90
N ILE A 35 5.09 11.58 -15.02
CA ILE A 35 6.53 11.82 -15.19
C ILE A 35 7.20 10.45 -15.24
N GLN A 36 7.88 10.14 -16.36
CA GLN A 36 8.65 8.91 -16.47
C GLN A 36 9.90 9.00 -15.60
N ILE A 37 10.06 8.05 -14.68
CA ILE A 37 11.26 7.87 -13.88
C ILE A 37 11.87 6.51 -14.24
N ARG A 38 13.20 6.46 -14.36
CA ARG A 38 13.92 5.19 -14.53
C ARG A 38 14.37 4.72 -13.16
N GLU A 39 13.86 3.59 -12.71
CA GLU A 39 14.32 2.95 -11.49
C GLU A 39 15.23 1.75 -11.80
N PRO A 40 16.27 1.50 -10.99
CA PRO A 40 17.06 0.27 -11.11
C PRO A 40 16.19 -0.95 -10.85
N ALA A 41 16.27 -1.97 -11.71
CA ALA A 41 15.50 -3.20 -11.56
C ALA A 41 15.77 -3.95 -10.24
N ASN A 42 16.93 -3.72 -9.62
CA ASN A 42 17.32 -4.30 -8.35
C ASN A 42 16.84 -3.52 -7.12
N LEU A 43 16.20 -2.35 -7.29
CA LEU A 43 15.74 -1.53 -6.17
C LEU A 43 14.52 -2.13 -5.47
N ASN A 44 13.65 -2.80 -6.23
CA ASN A 44 12.43 -3.43 -5.75
C ASN A 44 12.33 -4.88 -6.29
N PRO A 45 13.22 -5.79 -5.86
CA PRO A 45 13.20 -7.16 -6.35
C PRO A 45 11.89 -7.83 -5.92
N THR A 46 11.10 -8.25 -6.91
CA THR A 46 9.88 -9.04 -6.66
C THR A 46 10.25 -10.50 -6.85
N SER A 47 10.40 -11.23 -5.75
CA SER A 47 10.77 -12.67 -5.76
C SER A 47 9.60 -13.58 -6.12
N ASP A 48 8.38 -13.07 -6.01
CA ASP A 48 7.15 -13.81 -6.18
C ASP A 48 6.53 -13.45 -7.53
N ASP A 49 6.26 -14.45 -8.37
CA ASP A 49 5.49 -14.22 -9.61
C ASP A 49 4.03 -13.92 -9.23
N ILE A 50 3.59 -12.69 -9.50
CA ILE A 50 2.22 -12.23 -9.24
C ILE A 50 1.25 -12.75 -10.33
N ILE A 51 1.80 -13.23 -11.47
CA ILE A 51 1.00 -13.69 -12.59
C ILE A 51 0.68 -15.18 -12.41
N LEU A 52 -0.59 -15.46 -12.13
CA LEU A 52 -1.12 -16.82 -12.17
C LEU A 52 -1.28 -17.26 -13.63
N ARG A 53 -0.41 -18.17 -14.08
CA ARG A 53 -0.43 -18.70 -15.44
C ARG A 53 -1.26 -19.98 -15.50
N PHE A 54 -2.33 -19.95 -16.29
CA PHE A 54 -3.17 -21.13 -16.54
C PHE A 54 -2.87 -21.69 -17.92
N GLY A 55 -2.61 -22.99 -18.00
CA GLY A 55 -2.47 -23.69 -19.29
C GLY A 55 -3.82 -23.83 -19.99
N GLY A 56 -3.85 -23.65 -21.31
CA GLY A 56 -5.10 -23.75 -22.07
C GLY A 56 -5.04 -23.07 -23.43
N THR A 57 -6.12 -23.23 -24.20
CA THR A 57 -6.32 -22.45 -25.43
C THR A 57 -6.79 -21.05 -25.03
N SER A 58 -6.29 -19.99 -25.67
CA SER A 58 -6.77 -18.61 -25.43
C SER A 58 -8.13 -18.34 -26.08
N SER A 59 -9.00 -19.36 -26.16
CA SER A 59 -10.33 -19.24 -26.74
C SER A 59 -11.25 -18.43 -25.82
N PRO A 60 -12.07 -17.50 -26.35
CA PRO A 60 -13.07 -16.77 -25.56
C PRO A 60 -14.09 -17.70 -24.86
N ASP A 61 -14.29 -18.90 -25.40
CA ASP A 61 -15.21 -19.90 -24.84
C ASP A 61 -14.64 -20.61 -23.61
N MET A 62 -13.34 -20.44 -23.35
CA MET A 62 -12.66 -21.01 -22.20
C MET A 62 -12.75 -20.03 -21.03
N GLN A 63 -13.66 -20.31 -20.10
CA GLN A 63 -13.79 -19.49 -18.89
C GLN A 63 -12.50 -19.53 -18.07
N TRP A 64 -12.13 -18.39 -17.49
CA TRP A 64 -11.08 -18.33 -16.48
C TRP A 64 -11.40 -19.33 -15.36
N PRO A 65 -10.41 -20.07 -14.84
CA PRO A 65 -10.64 -20.92 -13.67
C PRO A 65 -11.27 -20.08 -12.56
N GLU A 66 -12.27 -20.63 -11.88
CA GLU A 66 -12.76 -19.99 -10.66
C GLU A 66 -11.57 -19.82 -9.73
N GLU A 67 -11.34 -18.59 -9.26
CA GLU A 67 -10.37 -18.36 -8.21
C GLU A 67 -10.83 -19.20 -7.02
N GLU A 68 -10.10 -20.29 -6.74
CA GLU A 68 -10.22 -20.99 -5.47
C GLU A 68 -9.70 -20.01 -4.44
N LEU A 69 -10.59 -19.08 -4.02
CA LEU A 69 -10.32 -18.07 -3.02
C LEU A 69 -9.73 -18.82 -1.86
N GLU A 70 -8.41 -18.71 -1.68
CA GLU A 70 -7.64 -19.40 -0.66
C GLU A 70 -8.46 -19.34 0.62
N THR A 71 -9.07 -20.48 0.96
CA THR A 71 -10.01 -20.57 2.08
C THR A 71 -9.30 -20.09 3.36
N ASP A 72 -7.98 -20.20 3.36
CA ASP A 72 -7.02 -19.71 4.34
C ASP A 72 -6.97 -18.19 4.51
N ARG A 73 -7.03 -17.37 3.44
CA ARG A 73 -7.02 -15.88 3.60
C ARG A 73 -8.27 -15.41 4.32
N TYR A 74 -9.43 -15.94 3.90
CA TYR A 74 -10.69 -15.59 4.52
C TYR A 74 -10.79 -16.13 5.96
N ALA A 75 -10.30 -17.34 6.21
CA ALA A 75 -10.19 -17.90 7.56
C ALA A 75 -9.24 -17.08 8.45
N ARG A 76 -8.11 -16.61 7.92
CA ARG A 76 -7.13 -15.79 8.63
C ARG A 76 -7.69 -14.42 9.00
N ILE A 77 -8.40 -13.76 8.09
CA ILE A 77 -9.05 -12.47 8.34
C ILE A 77 -10.16 -12.64 9.39
N LYS A 78 -10.99 -13.68 9.30
CA LYS A 78 -12.00 -13.99 10.32
C LYS A 78 -11.38 -14.25 11.69
N PHE A 79 -10.26 -14.96 11.75
CA PHE A 79 -9.53 -15.21 12.99
C PHE A 79 -9.01 -13.92 13.63
N LEU A 80 -8.43 -13.02 12.85
CA LEU A 80 -7.92 -11.73 13.34
C LEU A 80 -9.06 -10.82 13.84
N LEU A 81 -10.19 -10.77 13.13
CA LEU A 81 -11.39 -10.06 13.57
C LEU A 81 -11.93 -10.59 14.91
N ALA A 82 -11.93 -11.91 15.09
CA ALA A 82 -12.34 -12.55 16.33
C ALA A 82 -11.39 -12.21 17.51
N GLN A 83 -10.09 -12.09 17.26
CA GLN A 83 -9.12 -11.67 18.28
C GLN A 83 -9.27 -10.19 18.65
N LEU A 84 -9.51 -9.32 17.66
CA LEU A 84 -9.71 -7.89 17.91
C LEU A 84 -10.97 -7.60 18.74
N ASN A 85 -12.04 -8.38 18.52
CA ASN A 85 -13.30 -8.24 19.24
C ASN A 85 -13.27 -8.85 20.66
N LYS A 86 -12.24 -9.63 21.00
CA LYS A 86 -11.97 -10.00 22.39
C LYS A 86 -11.32 -8.81 23.08
N LYS A 87 -12.14 -7.89 23.62
CA LYS A 87 -11.65 -6.79 24.45
C LYS A 87 -10.79 -7.31 25.62
N PRO A 88 -9.67 -6.64 25.96
CA PRO A 88 -8.99 -6.86 27.22
C PRO A 88 -9.86 -6.30 28.35
N ASP A 89 -10.49 -7.18 29.12
CA ASP A 89 -11.12 -6.78 30.37
C ASP A 89 -10.05 -6.52 31.44
N LYS A 90 -10.06 -5.26 31.91
CA LYS A 90 -9.55 -4.75 33.19
C LYS A 90 -8.06 -4.40 33.29
N HIS A 91 -7.79 -3.11 33.07
CA HIS A 91 -7.04 -2.34 34.07
C HIS A 91 -7.79 -1.04 34.38
N ARG A 92 -8.22 -0.90 35.65
CA ARG A 92 -8.64 0.33 36.33
C ARG A 92 -8.28 0.13 37.80
N THR A 93 -7.61 0.98 38.55
CA THR A 93 -6.90 2.26 38.37
C THR A 93 -6.29 2.47 39.77
N GLY A 94 -5.06 2.99 39.85
CA GLY A 94 -4.44 3.32 41.13
C GLY A 94 -5.27 4.32 41.95
N ALA A 95 -5.20 4.19 43.26
CA ALA A 95 -5.61 5.20 44.21
C ALA A 95 -4.42 5.46 45.15
N ASP A 96 -3.76 6.60 44.93
CA ASP A 96 -2.78 7.17 45.84
C ASP A 96 -3.48 7.75 47.08
N SER A 97 -3.02 7.41 48.29
CA SER A 97 -2.86 8.37 49.39
C SER A 97 -2.25 7.76 50.67
N ALA A 98 -1.31 8.50 51.25
CA ALA A 98 -0.95 8.63 52.67
C ALA A 98 0.17 7.74 53.28
N THR A 99 1.39 8.30 53.26
CA THR A 99 2.19 8.73 54.44
C THR A 99 2.12 7.92 55.75
N SER A 100 3.22 7.27 56.17
CA SER A 100 4.04 7.63 57.36
C SER A 100 4.95 6.50 57.88
N GLY A 101 6.27 6.72 57.88
CA GLY A 101 7.22 6.49 58.98
C GLY A 101 7.49 5.08 59.56
N GLY A 102 8.77 4.67 59.55
CA GLY A 102 9.33 3.77 60.58
C GLY A 102 10.36 2.76 60.08
N PHE A 103 11.62 3.15 59.94
CA PHE A 103 12.78 2.23 59.84
C PHE A 103 13.56 2.33 61.15
N THR A 104 13.57 1.26 61.94
CA THR A 104 14.40 1.11 63.15
C THR A 104 15.48 0.08 62.84
N ASP A 105 16.74 0.46 63.04
CA ASP A 105 17.89 -0.44 63.08
C ASP A 105 18.57 -0.28 64.45
N SER A 106 18.77 -1.38 65.16
CA SER A 106 19.57 -1.53 66.37
C SER A 106 20.02 -2.98 66.52
#